data_AF-A0AA40E8T2-F1
#
_entry.id   AF-A0AA40E8T2-F1
#
_cell.length_a   1.000
_cell.length_b   1.000
_cell.length_c   1.000
_cell.angle_alpha   90.00
_cell.angle_beta   90.00
_cell.angle_gamma   90.00
#
_symmetry.space_group_name_H-M   'P 1'
#
loop_
_entity.id
_entity.type
_entity.pdbx_description
1 polymer ?
#
loop_
_entity_poly.entity_id
_entity_poly.type
_entity_poly.pdbx_seq_one_letter_code
_entity_poly.pdbx_strand_id
1 'polypeptide(L)'
;MGDWFGRAKIGFTHAPSPLTLQNKDGTTTDLLKLCETAVPPCQLNPFLFNGHAQTMYTAVNEHGPHIYYRRRIFDADHKTYTGSFAADFAVSPHQDVDETLPPRTAYFAEEDFAKISSDDTKPMLFILHGLSGGSHEVYLRHAIEPLVTNGGGWEACVVNARGCANSPVTSGVLFNARATWDLRQVVNWARKTFPNRPLFGLGFSLGANILTNYVAEEGASCQLKAAISVGNPFDLEVCNKALQMTMMGKVYHRVMGNNMKRLINSHKESVLKYTNLDLDRIQRVTYLYEFDREVQTVTWGYPTENAYYRDASSADALLAIRIPFMAIAALDDPVAVQEGIPFGEFKLNPYTVLCTTSLGGHLSWFEFGGGRWHAKPICNFLNLMVSEIDLDAAAAAAAAVSDSSDGKEPESPQFKTRFSPVRRKLEILKE
;
A
#
# COMPACT_ATOMS: atom_id res chain seq x y z
N MET A 1 -19.26 -10.05 -24.87
CA MET A 1 -19.39 -8.58 -25.00
C MET A 1 -18.08 -7.95 -24.55
N GLY A 2 -17.43 -7.15 -25.39
CA GLY A 2 -16.23 -6.40 -25.03
C GLY A 2 -16.53 -5.32 -24.00
N ASP A 3 -15.49 -4.67 -23.47
CA ASP A 3 -15.59 -3.59 -22.48
C ASP A 3 -16.08 -2.28 -23.13
N TRP A 4 -17.21 -2.37 -23.81
CA TRP A 4 -17.81 -1.29 -24.58
C TRP A 4 -18.41 -0.25 -23.62
N PHE A 5 -18.11 1.03 -23.86
CA PHE A 5 -18.65 2.18 -23.12
C PHE A 5 -18.22 2.25 -21.65
N GLY A 6 -16.99 1.85 -21.33
CA GLY A 6 -16.41 2.02 -19.98
C GLY A 6 -16.91 1.02 -18.93
N ARG A 7 -17.74 0.04 -19.31
CA ARG A 7 -18.16 -1.04 -18.42
C ARG A 7 -17.03 -2.05 -18.27
N ALA A 8 -16.30 -1.99 -17.16
CA ALA A 8 -15.22 -2.92 -16.87
C ALA A 8 -15.76 -4.24 -16.33
N LYS A 9 -15.17 -5.37 -16.74
CA LYS A 9 -15.45 -6.68 -16.17
C LYS A 9 -14.74 -6.82 -14.86
N ILE A 10 -15.41 -7.41 -13.87
CA ILE A 10 -14.87 -7.68 -12.55
C ILE A 10 -14.64 -9.19 -12.44
N GLY A 11 -13.50 -9.58 -11.88
CA GLY A 11 -13.17 -10.97 -11.58
C GLY A 11 -12.56 -11.09 -10.20
N PHE A 12 -12.72 -12.25 -9.57
CA PHE A 12 -12.15 -12.58 -8.27
C PHE A 12 -11.20 -13.77 -8.40
N THR A 13 -10.02 -13.68 -7.79
CA THR A 13 -9.09 -14.79 -7.62
C THR A 13 -8.84 -15.00 -6.13
N HIS A 14 -9.03 -16.23 -5.66
CA HIS A 14 -9.00 -16.59 -4.25
C HIS A 14 -8.69 -18.09 -4.11
N ALA A 15 -8.37 -18.54 -2.89
CA ALA A 15 -8.20 -19.96 -2.61
C ALA A 15 -9.52 -20.73 -2.71
N PRO A 16 -9.52 -22.05 -3.07
CA PRO A 16 -10.74 -22.86 -3.15
C PRO A 16 -11.60 -22.84 -1.88
N SER A 17 -10.99 -22.61 -0.72
CA SER A 17 -11.66 -22.43 0.56
C SER A 17 -11.19 -21.10 1.18
N PRO A 18 -11.87 -19.98 0.89
CA PRO A 18 -11.55 -18.69 1.48
C PRO A 18 -11.67 -18.71 3.01
N LEU A 19 -11.02 -17.77 3.68
CA LEU A 19 -11.09 -17.59 5.13
C LEU A 19 -12.55 -17.44 5.59
N THR A 20 -12.98 -18.31 6.49
CA THR A 20 -14.25 -18.19 7.19
C THR A 20 -14.17 -17.07 8.23
N LEU A 21 -15.17 -16.20 8.24
CA LEU A 21 -15.29 -15.07 9.14
C LEU A 21 -16.58 -15.21 9.95
N GLN A 22 -16.51 -14.93 11.24
CA GLN A 22 -17.68 -14.89 12.11
C GLN A 22 -18.29 -13.49 12.08
N ASN A 23 -19.60 -13.43 11.88
CA ASN A 23 -20.38 -12.21 11.99
C ASN A 23 -20.73 -11.94 13.46
N LYS A 24 -20.99 -10.68 13.80
CA LYS A 24 -21.38 -10.26 15.16
C LYS A 24 -22.70 -10.86 15.65
N ASP A 25 -23.56 -11.31 14.75
CA ASP A 25 -24.81 -12.00 15.08
C ASP A 25 -24.63 -13.52 15.33
N GLY A 26 -23.39 -14.02 15.25
CA GLY A 26 -23.05 -15.43 15.43
C GLY A 26 -23.13 -16.28 14.16
N THR A 27 -23.60 -15.72 13.04
CA THR A 27 -23.55 -16.41 11.75
C THR A 27 -22.13 -16.38 11.16
N THR A 28 -21.88 -17.17 10.11
CA THR A 28 -20.58 -17.21 9.43
C THR A 28 -20.71 -16.76 7.98
N THR A 29 -19.73 -16.00 7.51
CA THR A 29 -19.50 -15.68 6.10
C THR A 29 -18.08 -16.12 5.71
N ASP A 30 -17.68 -15.84 4.48
CA ASP A 30 -16.29 -15.99 4.06
C ASP A 30 -15.76 -14.69 3.43
N LEU A 31 -14.43 -14.59 3.35
CA LEU A 31 -13.75 -13.41 2.84
C LEU A 31 -14.12 -13.09 1.38
N LEU A 32 -14.34 -14.11 0.55
CA LEU A 32 -14.74 -13.89 -0.85
C LEU A 32 -16.10 -13.21 -0.92
N LYS A 33 -17.10 -13.74 -0.20
CA LYS A 33 -18.46 -13.19 -0.18
C LYS A 33 -18.46 -11.75 0.35
N LEU A 34 -17.62 -11.45 1.33
CA LEU A 34 -17.43 -10.10 1.84
C LEU A 34 -16.87 -9.17 0.75
N CYS A 35 -15.85 -9.61 0.02
CA CYS A 35 -15.28 -8.86 -1.11
C CYS A 35 -16.28 -8.69 -2.27
N GLU A 36 -17.05 -9.72 -2.63
CA GLU A 36 -18.10 -9.64 -3.66
C GLU A 36 -19.20 -8.65 -3.28
N THR A 37 -19.58 -8.63 -2.00
CA THR A 37 -20.56 -7.66 -1.46
C THR A 37 -19.99 -6.24 -1.46
N ALA A 38 -18.71 -6.09 -1.15
CA ALA A 38 -18.05 -4.80 -1.11
C ALA A 38 -17.89 -4.15 -2.49
N VAL A 39 -17.78 -4.95 -3.55
CA VAL A 39 -17.38 -4.48 -4.88
C VAL A 39 -18.61 -4.20 -5.77
N PRO A 40 -18.97 -2.92 -6.02
CA PRO A 40 -20.09 -2.60 -6.91
C PRO A 40 -19.68 -2.75 -8.39
N PRO A 41 -20.65 -2.77 -9.32
CA PRO A 41 -20.35 -2.70 -10.76
C PRO A 41 -19.40 -1.55 -11.12
N CYS A 42 -18.47 -1.80 -12.04
CA CYS A 42 -17.46 -0.83 -12.45
C CYS A 42 -17.84 -0.17 -13.79
N GLN A 43 -18.27 1.09 -13.70
CA GLN A 43 -18.69 1.90 -14.84
C GLN A 43 -17.80 3.15 -14.94
N LEU A 44 -16.79 3.07 -15.80
CA LEU A 44 -15.80 4.11 -16.00
C LEU A 44 -16.23 5.11 -17.08
N ASN A 45 -15.53 6.24 -17.12
CA ASN A 45 -15.70 7.26 -18.14
C ASN A 45 -15.36 6.67 -19.54
N PRO A 46 -16.31 6.61 -20.49
CA PRO A 46 -16.07 6.01 -21.80
C PRO A 46 -15.03 6.76 -22.65
N PHE A 47 -14.71 8.01 -22.33
CA PHE A 47 -13.64 8.77 -23.00
C PHE A 47 -12.23 8.36 -22.54
N LEU A 48 -12.13 7.72 -21.36
CA LEU A 48 -10.90 7.14 -20.84
C LEU A 48 -10.89 5.63 -21.12
N PHE A 49 -10.91 5.29 -22.42
CA PHE A 49 -11.22 3.97 -22.95
C PHE A 49 -10.09 2.93 -22.84
N ASN A 50 -8.93 3.28 -22.29
CA ASN A 50 -7.84 2.35 -22.01
C ASN A 50 -7.00 2.82 -20.82
N GLY A 51 -6.17 1.91 -20.29
CA GLY A 51 -5.34 2.16 -19.13
C GLY A 51 -4.32 3.28 -19.30
N HIS A 52 -3.82 3.53 -20.52
CA HIS A 52 -2.92 4.65 -20.77
C HIS A 52 -3.64 6.00 -20.62
N ALA A 53 -4.83 6.16 -21.22
CA ALA A 53 -5.63 7.37 -21.14
C ALA A 53 -6.05 7.65 -19.68
N GLN A 54 -6.51 6.61 -18.97
CA GLN A 54 -6.79 6.65 -17.54
C GLN A 54 -5.57 7.16 -16.74
N THR A 55 -4.40 6.54 -16.93
CA THR A 55 -3.18 6.85 -16.19
C THR A 55 -2.65 8.26 -16.50
N MET A 56 -2.68 8.69 -17.77
CA MET A 56 -2.30 10.06 -18.13
C MET A 56 -3.23 11.09 -17.52
N TYR A 57 -4.54 10.82 -17.49
CA TYR A 57 -5.51 11.72 -16.88
C TYR A 57 -5.26 11.88 -15.37
N THR A 58 -4.83 10.82 -14.67
CA THR A 58 -4.39 10.91 -13.27
C THR A 58 -3.24 11.89 -13.07
N ALA A 59 -2.29 11.97 -14.01
CA ALA A 59 -1.13 12.84 -13.88
C ALA A 59 -1.44 14.34 -14.11
N VAL A 60 -2.57 14.67 -14.76
CA VAL A 60 -2.95 16.06 -15.08
C VAL A 60 -4.15 16.56 -14.29
N ASN A 61 -4.96 15.66 -13.73
CA ASN A 61 -6.14 16.04 -12.96
C ASN A 61 -5.79 16.25 -11.48
N GLU A 62 -5.76 17.50 -11.06
CA GLU A 62 -5.48 17.90 -9.67
C GLU A 62 -6.75 18.03 -8.80
N HIS A 63 -7.94 17.95 -9.42
CA HIS A 63 -9.21 18.08 -8.71
C HIS A 63 -9.49 16.83 -7.88
N GLY A 64 -9.76 17.02 -6.59
CA GLY A 64 -10.13 15.94 -5.69
C GLY A 64 -10.65 16.45 -4.35
N PRO A 65 -11.16 15.58 -3.48
CA PRO A 65 -11.82 15.96 -2.24
C PRO A 65 -10.90 16.70 -1.28
N HIS A 66 -11.42 17.68 -0.55
CA HIS A 66 -10.60 18.45 0.40
C HIS A 66 -10.51 17.72 1.74
N ILE A 67 -9.32 17.19 2.02
CA ILE A 67 -8.97 16.62 3.33
C ILE A 67 -7.93 17.52 3.97
N TYR A 68 -8.08 17.74 5.28
CA TYR A 68 -7.19 18.53 6.12
C TYR A 68 -6.40 17.60 7.02
N TYR A 69 -5.14 17.92 7.24
CA TYR A 69 -4.21 17.06 7.95
C TYR A 69 -3.43 17.81 9.02
N ARG A 70 -3.17 17.12 10.13
CA ARG A 70 -2.14 17.50 11.09
C ARG A 70 -0.96 16.54 11.00
N ARG A 71 0.24 17.08 10.79
CA ARG A 71 1.49 16.32 10.67
C ARG A 71 2.16 16.12 12.01
N ARG A 72 2.58 14.87 12.26
CA ARG A 72 3.57 14.54 13.28
C ARG A 72 4.85 14.00 12.63
N ILE A 73 6.00 14.45 13.10
CA ILE A 73 7.30 13.84 12.78
C ILE A 73 7.61 12.79 13.86
N PHE A 74 7.98 11.60 13.42
CA PHE A 74 8.45 10.50 14.25
C PHE A 74 9.95 10.32 14.06
N ASP A 75 10.67 10.11 15.16
CA ASP A 75 12.04 9.63 15.15
C ASP A 75 12.02 8.11 14.95
N ALA A 76 12.71 7.64 13.92
CA ALA A 76 12.76 6.22 13.58
C ALA A 76 13.45 5.41 14.67
N ASP A 77 12.79 4.37 15.20
CA ASP A 77 13.32 3.52 16.27
C ASP A 77 14.19 2.34 15.77
N HIS A 78 14.34 2.21 14.46
CA HIS A 78 15.10 1.14 13.83
C HIS A 78 16.62 1.35 13.97
N LYS A 79 17.34 0.33 14.43
CA LYS A 79 18.80 0.39 14.66
C LYS A 79 19.63 0.76 13.42
N THR A 80 19.26 0.22 12.26
CA THR A 80 19.92 0.49 10.97
C THR A 80 19.35 1.71 10.26
N TYR A 81 18.04 1.72 9.99
CA TYR A 81 17.36 2.78 9.24
C TYR A 81 16.89 3.93 10.15
N THR A 82 17.86 4.64 10.75
CA THR A 82 17.64 5.80 11.62
C THR A 82 17.15 7.02 10.85
N GLY A 83 16.82 8.11 11.54
CA GLY A 83 16.34 9.37 10.97
C GLY A 83 14.91 9.66 11.41
N SER A 84 14.15 10.33 10.56
CA SER A 84 12.78 10.75 10.83
C SER A 84 11.87 10.48 9.64
N PHE A 85 10.59 10.25 9.91
CA PHE A 85 9.53 10.18 8.91
C PHE A 85 8.30 10.92 9.41
N ALA A 86 7.35 11.22 8.52
CA ALA A 86 6.15 11.98 8.86
C ALA A 86 4.89 11.12 8.77
N ALA A 87 3.93 11.42 9.63
CA ALA A 87 2.57 10.88 9.56
C ALA A 87 1.56 12.02 9.61
N ASP A 88 0.65 12.04 8.64
CA ASP A 88 -0.39 13.06 8.48
C ASP A 88 -1.74 12.48 8.91
N PHE A 89 -2.30 13.01 9.98
CA PHE A 89 -3.57 12.57 10.56
C PHE A 89 -4.69 13.42 9.98
N ALA A 90 -5.71 12.78 9.42
CA ALA A 90 -6.90 13.49 8.93
C ALA A 90 -7.61 14.15 10.11
N VAL A 91 -7.94 15.43 9.97
CA VAL A 91 -8.60 16.23 11.01
C VAL A 91 -9.75 17.03 10.43
N SER A 92 -10.57 17.61 11.32
CA SER A 92 -11.55 18.60 10.92
C SER A 92 -10.89 19.80 10.22
N PRO A 93 -11.60 20.47 9.29
CA PRO A 93 -11.09 21.64 8.60
C PRO A 93 -10.53 22.71 9.55
N HIS A 94 -9.35 23.24 9.24
CA HIS A 94 -8.69 24.31 9.97
C HIS A 94 -8.18 25.40 9.02
N GLN A 95 -7.86 26.56 9.57
CA GLN A 95 -7.35 27.72 8.80
C GLN A 95 -5.82 27.86 8.84
N ASP A 96 -5.13 27.06 9.66
CA ASP A 96 -3.67 27.12 9.75
C ASP A 96 -3.02 26.82 8.40
N VAL A 97 -2.06 27.67 8.03
CA VAL A 97 -1.28 27.55 6.80
C VAL A 97 0.19 27.42 7.18
N ASP A 98 0.83 26.38 6.65
CA ASP A 98 2.27 26.20 6.71
C ASP A 98 2.79 26.07 5.27
N GLU A 99 3.53 27.08 4.80
CA GLU A 99 4.04 27.14 3.43
C GLU A 99 5.11 26.06 3.14
N THR A 100 5.67 25.44 4.17
CA THR A 100 6.64 24.35 4.02
C THR A 100 5.96 23.00 3.76
N LEU A 101 4.65 22.90 4.04
CA LEU A 101 3.89 21.66 3.93
C LEU A 101 2.98 21.65 2.69
N PRO A 102 2.53 20.46 2.25
CA PRO A 102 1.50 20.37 1.23
C PRO A 102 0.21 21.09 1.66
N PRO A 103 -0.63 21.53 0.69
CA PRO A 103 -1.87 22.24 0.98
C PRO A 103 -2.75 21.54 2.01
N ARG A 104 -3.39 22.32 2.90
CA ARG A 104 -4.28 21.84 3.99
C ARG A 104 -3.58 20.93 5.01
N THR A 105 -2.28 21.11 5.17
CA THR A 105 -1.48 20.38 6.17
C THR A 105 -0.82 21.40 7.10
N ALA A 106 -0.93 21.19 8.40
CA ALA A 106 -0.19 21.94 9.41
C ALA A 106 0.44 20.96 10.41
N TYR A 107 1.48 21.35 11.14
CA TYR A 107 1.98 20.50 12.23
C TYR A 107 0.97 20.40 13.38
N PHE A 108 1.02 19.30 14.11
CA PHE A 108 0.45 19.26 15.45
C PHE A 108 1.23 20.19 16.38
N ALA A 109 0.51 20.91 17.25
CA ALA A 109 1.13 21.44 18.46
C ALA A 109 1.50 20.27 19.39
N GLU A 110 2.65 20.36 20.08
CA GLU A 110 3.10 19.31 21.00
C GLU A 110 2.04 18.96 22.06
N GLU A 111 1.34 19.97 22.59
CA GLU A 111 0.28 19.80 23.59
C GLU A 111 -0.95 19.07 23.03
N ASP A 112 -1.28 19.29 21.76
CA ASP A 112 -2.43 18.66 21.11
C ASP A 112 -2.11 17.20 20.81
N PHE A 113 -0.90 16.93 20.31
CA PHE A 113 -0.46 15.56 20.06
C PHE A 113 -0.32 14.76 21.35
N ALA A 114 0.14 15.38 22.45
CA ALA A 114 0.22 14.73 23.75
C ALA A 114 -1.16 14.29 24.29
N LYS A 115 -2.24 14.93 23.84
CA LYS A 115 -3.63 14.62 24.22
C LYS A 115 -4.35 13.71 23.22
N ILE A 116 -3.67 13.24 22.18
CA ILE A 116 -4.31 12.48 21.10
C ILE A 116 -4.78 11.10 21.57
N SER A 117 -4.19 10.53 22.63
CA SER A 117 -4.57 9.22 23.16
C SER A 117 -6.05 9.13 23.50
N SER A 118 -6.67 8.00 23.16
CA SER A 118 -8.10 7.78 23.38
C SER A 118 -8.41 6.29 23.56
N ASP A 119 -9.35 5.99 24.45
CA ASP A 119 -9.89 4.64 24.67
C ASP A 119 -11.15 4.37 23.85
N ASP A 120 -11.49 5.24 22.89
CA ASP A 120 -12.60 5.01 21.98
C ASP A 120 -12.39 3.79 21.06
N THR A 121 -13.45 3.40 20.39
CA THR A 121 -13.48 2.23 19.49
C THR A 121 -13.58 2.63 18.02
N LYS A 122 -13.27 3.89 17.66
CA LYS A 122 -13.36 4.33 16.26
C LYS A 122 -12.33 3.56 15.43
N PRO A 123 -12.71 3.02 14.25
CA PRO A 123 -11.75 2.36 13.41
C PRO A 123 -10.72 3.35 12.87
N MET A 124 -9.45 2.92 12.83
CA MET A 124 -8.34 3.73 12.36
C MET A 124 -7.68 3.11 11.14
N LEU A 125 -7.56 3.88 10.06
CA LEU A 125 -6.96 3.47 8.80
C LEU A 125 -5.55 4.07 8.66
N PHE A 126 -4.55 3.22 8.42
CA PHE A 126 -3.20 3.62 8.02
C PHE A 126 -3.05 3.53 6.51
N ILE A 127 -2.60 4.61 5.89
CA ILE A 127 -2.51 4.71 4.44
C ILE A 127 -1.06 4.91 3.99
N LEU A 128 -0.63 4.13 3.00
CA LEU A 128 0.63 4.30 2.28
C LEU A 128 0.39 4.78 0.85
N HIS A 129 1.03 5.89 0.50
CA HIS A 129 0.98 6.50 -0.83
C HIS A 129 1.94 5.79 -1.82
N GLY A 130 1.83 6.14 -3.10
CA GLY A 130 2.65 5.59 -4.19
C GLY A 130 4.08 6.15 -4.26
N LEU A 131 4.69 6.08 -5.44
CA LEU A 131 6.04 6.60 -5.65
C LEU A 131 6.05 8.13 -5.59
N SER A 132 6.85 8.68 -4.66
CA SER A 132 7.14 10.12 -4.48
C SER A 132 5.95 11.05 -4.20
N GLY A 133 4.82 10.52 -3.74
CA GLY A 133 3.60 11.26 -3.42
C GLY A 133 3.46 11.71 -1.96
N GLY A 134 2.25 11.55 -1.40
CA GLY A 134 1.96 11.88 0.00
C GLY A 134 0.47 11.90 0.33
N SER A 135 0.13 12.45 1.49
CA SER A 135 -1.26 12.71 1.94
C SER A 135 -2.08 13.61 1.00
N HIS A 136 -1.43 14.42 0.18
CA HIS A 136 -2.04 15.35 -0.78
C HIS A 136 -2.53 14.66 -2.06
N GLU A 137 -2.16 13.39 -2.29
CA GLU A 137 -2.48 12.64 -3.49
C GLU A 137 -3.99 12.49 -3.72
N VAL A 138 -4.44 12.79 -4.94
CA VAL A 138 -5.87 12.84 -5.30
C VAL A 138 -6.54 11.48 -5.18
N TYR A 139 -5.89 10.42 -5.71
CA TYR A 139 -6.45 9.06 -5.66
C TYR A 139 -6.67 8.60 -4.22
N LEU A 140 -5.74 8.93 -3.32
CA LEU A 140 -5.80 8.59 -1.91
C LEU A 140 -6.92 9.39 -1.22
N ARG A 141 -7.04 10.70 -1.49
CA ARG A 141 -8.12 11.53 -0.93
C ARG A 141 -9.51 11.07 -1.35
N HIS A 142 -9.69 10.55 -2.57
CA HIS A 142 -10.96 9.94 -2.98
C HIS A 142 -11.34 8.71 -2.16
N ALA A 143 -10.37 7.93 -1.69
CA ALA A 143 -10.63 6.74 -0.86
C ALA A 143 -10.85 7.09 0.61
N ILE A 144 -10.22 8.17 1.12
CA ILE A 144 -10.31 8.56 2.53
C ILE A 144 -11.54 9.43 2.82
N GLU A 145 -11.94 10.33 1.91
CA GLU A 145 -12.97 11.32 2.18
C GLU A 145 -14.31 10.73 2.69
N PRO A 146 -14.85 9.64 2.10
CA PRO A 146 -16.10 9.07 2.58
C PRO A 146 -16.01 8.45 3.99
N LEU A 147 -14.80 8.11 4.45
CA LEU A 147 -14.57 7.47 5.74
C LEU A 147 -14.41 8.50 6.86
N VAL A 148 -13.77 9.63 6.58
CA VAL A 148 -13.41 10.64 7.60
C VAL A 148 -14.33 11.86 7.61
N THR A 149 -15.17 12.02 6.59
CA THR A 149 -16.16 13.11 6.50
C THR A 149 -17.59 12.58 6.56
N ASN A 150 -18.57 13.49 6.67
CA ASN A 150 -19.99 13.20 6.51
C ASN A 150 -20.54 12.02 7.36
N GLY A 151 -19.97 11.80 8.55
CA GLY A 151 -20.42 10.74 9.46
C GLY A 151 -19.81 9.36 9.19
N GLY A 152 -18.77 9.25 8.36
CA GLY A 152 -18.08 7.98 8.11
C GLY A 152 -17.48 7.34 9.36
N GLY A 153 -17.09 8.13 10.36
CA GLY A 153 -16.73 7.64 11.70
C GLY A 153 -15.34 7.02 11.81
N TRP A 154 -14.49 7.13 10.78
CA TRP A 154 -13.11 6.66 10.79
C TRP A 154 -12.12 7.75 11.17
N GLU A 155 -11.02 7.31 11.76
CA GLU A 155 -9.80 8.09 11.90
C GLU A 155 -8.81 7.62 10.83
N ALA A 156 -8.05 8.53 10.21
CA ALA A 156 -7.11 8.17 9.14
C ALA A 156 -5.75 8.79 9.36
N CYS A 157 -4.70 8.02 9.06
CA CYS A 157 -3.31 8.43 9.18
C CYS A 157 -2.55 8.02 7.93
N VAL A 158 -2.02 8.98 7.18
CA VAL A 158 -1.15 8.73 6.02
C VAL A 158 0.29 8.73 6.50
N VAL A 159 0.98 7.60 6.37
CA VAL A 159 2.41 7.51 6.67
C VAL A 159 3.18 7.97 5.43
N ASN A 160 3.77 9.16 5.50
CA ASN A 160 4.54 9.72 4.40
C ASN A 160 5.93 9.12 4.41
N ALA A 161 6.25 8.42 3.31
CA ALA A 161 7.59 7.96 3.03
C ALA A 161 8.64 9.09 3.14
N ARG A 162 9.85 8.74 3.59
CA ARG A 162 10.90 9.72 3.93
C ARG A 162 11.27 10.59 2.73
N GLY A 163 11.31 11.90 2.95
CA GLY A 163 11.53 12.91 1.92
C GLY A 163 10.28 13.32 1.13
N CYS A 164 9.22 12.51 1.14
CA CYS A 164 7.99 12.78 0.40
C CYS A 164 7.07 13.75 1.16
N ALA A 165 6.10 14.34 0.47
CA ALA A 165 5.16 15.31 1.04
C ALA A 165 5.86 16.46 1.81
N ASN A 166 7.02 16.91 1.35
CA ASN A 166 7.90 17.89 2.02
C ASN A 166 8.37 17.47 3.43
N SER A 167 8.40 16.17 3.72
CA SER A 167 8.92 15.67 4.99
C SER A 167 10.44 15.80 5.01
N PRO A 168 11.06 16.22 6.12
CA PRO A 168 12.50 16.34 6.21
C PRO A 168 13.17 14.96 6.14
N VAL A 169 14.36 14.93 5.54
CA VAL A 169 15.25 13.77 5.58
C VAL A 169 16.37 14.09 6.56
N THR A 170 16.51 13.28 7.61
CA THR A 170 17.49 13.47 8.69
C THR A 170 18.55 12.35 8.74
N SER A 171 18.51 11.42 7.78
CA SER A 171 19.47 10.33 7.62
C SER A 171 19.90 10.15 6.15
N GLY A 172 20.71 9.13 5.88
CA GLY A 172 21.19 8.81 4.53
C GLY A 172 20.20 8.06 3.65
N VAL A 173 18.97 7.87 4.13
CA VAL A 173 18.01 6.97 3.48
C VAL A 173 16.69 7.72 3.24
N LEU A 174 16.23 7.68 1.98
CA LEU A 174 14.86 8.04 1.61
C LEU A 174 13.94 6.85 1.96
N PHE A 175 13.31 6.25 0.95
CA PHE A 175 12.46 5.08 1.08
C PHE A 175 12.62 4.20 -0.16
N ASN A 176 12.19 2.95 -0.03
CA ASN A 176 12.10 2.02 -1.14
C ASN A 176 10.96 1.03 -0.92
N ALA A 177 10.76 0.09 -1.85
CA ALA A 177 9.66 -0.88 -1.79
C ALA A 177 9.70 -1.86 -0.61
N ARG A 178 10.83 -1.92 0.13
CA ARG A 178 11.10 -2.81 1.26
C ARG A 178 10.90 -2.14 2.62
N ALA A 179 10.63 -0.84 2.64
CA ALA A 179 10.61 0.02 3.84
C ALA A 179 9.40 -0.22 4.77
N THR A 180 9.28 -1.39 5.38
CA THR A 180 8.14 -1.76 6.25
C THR A 180 8.21 -1.17 7.66
N TRP A 181 9.38 -0.69 8.10
CA TRP A 181 9.64 -0.34 9.50
C TRP A 181 8.94 0.92 9.97
N ASP A 182 8.83 1.95 9.12
CA ASP A 182 8.15 3.19 9.49
C ASP A 182 6.66 2.93 9.74
N LEU A 183 6.01 2.12 8.88
CA LEU A 183 4.64 1.67 9.11
C LEU A 183 4.52 0.84 10.39
N ARG A 184 5.43 -0.12 10.61
CA ARG A 184 5.47 -0.94 11.83
C ARG A 184 5.55 -0.09 13.08
N GLN A 185 6.40 0.93 13.09
CA GLN A 185 6.55 1.84 14.23
C GLN A 185 5.25 2.62 14.49
N VAL A 186 4.61 3.15 13.44
CA VAL A 186 3.34 3.89 13.59
C VAL A 186 2.22 2.99 14.09
N VAL A 187 2.10 1.76 13.57
CA VAL A 187 1.07 0.81 14.03
C VAL A 187 1.29 0.44 15.50
N ASN A 188 2.54 0.16 15.89
CA ASN A 188 2.89 -0.15 17.28
C ASN A 188 2.64 1.04 18.22
N TRP A 189 2.96 2.26 17.79
CA TRP A 189 2.64 3.48 18.52
C TRP A 189 1.12 3.64 18.65
N ALA A 190 0.37 3.43 17.57
CA ALA A 190 -1.07 3.60 17.56
C ALA A 190 -1.78 2.58 18.44
N ARG A 191 -1.36 1.31 18.47
CA ARG A 191 -1.94 0.32 19.39
C ARG A 191 -1.74 0.71 20.86
N LYS A 192 -0.60 1.32 21.21
CA LYS A 192 -0.36 1.81 22.58
C LYS A 192 -1.18 3.06 22.90
N THR A 193 -1.36 3.93 21.91
CA THR A 193 -2.04 5.24 22.04
C THR A 193 -3.56 5.10 21.98
N PHE A 194 -4.06 4.08 21.28
CA PHE A 194 -5.46 3.80 21.00
C PHE A 194 -5.77 2.31 21.24
N PRO A 195 -5.78 1.85 22.50
CA PRO A 195 -5.81 0.41 22.80
C PRO A 195 -7.04 -0.31 22.25
N ASN A 196 -8.19 0.37 22.17
CA ASN A 196 -9.47 -0.22 21.77
C ASN A 196 -9.83 0.00 20.30
N ARG A 197 -9.06 0.81 19.55
CA ARG A 197 -9.35 1.05 18.14
C ARG A 197 -8.99 -0.18 17.30
N PRO A 198 -9.89 -0.66 16.42
CA PRO A 198 -9.50 -1.62 15.39
C PRO A 198 -8.66 -0.88 14.32
N LEU A 199 -7.51 -1.45 13.98
CA LEU A 199 -6.54 -0.84 13.07
C LEU A 199 -6.61 -1.51 11.70
N PHE A 200 -6.54 -0.74 10.62
CA PHE A 200 -6.63 -1.21 9.24
C PHE A 200 -5.52 -0.63 8.37
N GLY A 201 -5.18 -1.31 7.28
CA GLY A 201 -4.18 -0.85 6.31
C GLY A 201 -4.76 -0.59 4.93
N LEU A 202 -4.30 0.45 4.26
CA LEU A 202 -4.57 0.72 2.85
C LEU A 202 -3.28 1.16 2.15
N GLY A 203 -2.91 0.52 1.06
CA GLY A 203 -1.73 0.90 0.29
C GLY A 203 -2.06 1.10 -1.18
N PHE A 204 -1.39 2.07 -1.81
CA PHE A 204 -1.49 2.36 -3.23
C PHE A 204 -0.15 2.20 -3.93
N SER A 205 -0.12 1.51 -5.07
CA SER A 205 1.10 1.33 -5.89
C SER A 205 2.28 0.85 -5.04
N LEU A 206 3.40 1.58 -4.99
CA LEU A 206 4.55 1.22 -4.15
C LEU A 206 4.20 1.07 -2.66
N GLY A 207 3.29 1.90 -2.13
CA GLY A 207 2.78 1.78 -0.77
C GLY A 207 1.95 0.51 -0.55
N ALA A 208 1.27 0.01 -1.59
CA ALA A 208 0.59 -1.28 -1.55
C ALA A 208 1.59 -2.44 -1.45
N ASN A 209 2.71 -2.36 -2.17
CA ASN A 209 3.79 -3.34 -2.07
C ASN A 209 4.41 -3.36 -0.66
N ILE A 210 4.71 -2.18 -0.09
CA ILE A 210 5.23 -2.04 1.28
C ILE A 210 4.23 -2.61 2.30
N LEU A 211 2.94 -2.26 2.20
CA LEU A 211 1.90 -2.78 3.10
C LEU A 211 1.79 -4.31 3.01
N THR A 212 1.84 -4.86 1.79
CA THR A 212 1.76 -6.31 1.57
C THR A 212 2.93 -7.04 2.24
N ASN A 213 4.15 -6.54 2.06
CA ASN A 213 5.33 -7.07 2.76
C ASN A 213 5.24 -6.91 4.28
N TYR A 214 4.76 -5.77 4.78
CA TYR A 214 4.56 -5.54 6.21
C TYR A 214 3.58 -6.56 6.82
N VAL A 215 2.39 -6.71 6.23
CA VAL A 215 1.38 -7.64 6.73
C VAL A 215 1.87 -9.10 6.67
N ALA A 216 2.62 -9.45 5.62
CA ALA A 216 3.24 -10.76 5.48
C ALA A 216 4.33 -11.04 6.53
N GLU A 217 5.15 -10.04 6.86
CA GLU A 217 6.17 -10.11 7.91
C GLU A 217 5.57 -10.31 9.30
N GLU A 218 4.49 -9.58 9.60
CA GLU A 218 3.80 -9.72 10.88
C GLU A 218 3.00 -11.03 10.97
N GLY A 219 2.51 -11.54 9.83
CA GLY A 219 1.75 -12.78 9.76
C GLY A 219 0.55 -12.76 10.71
N ALA A 220 0.45 -13.78 11.57
CA ALA A 220 -0.63 -13.88 12.56
C ALA A 220 -0.48 -12.90 13.74
N SER A 221 0.71 -12.32 13.94
CA SER A 221 0.94 -11.29 14.96
C SER A 221 0.57 -9.88 14.48
N CYS A 222 0.10 -9.74 13.24
CA CYS A 222 -0.27 -8.45 12.68
C CYS A 222 -1.36 -7.77 13.51
N GLN A 223 -1.11 -6.53 13.92
CA GLN A 223 -2.06 -5.75 14.71
C GLN A 223 -3.20 -5.15 13.88
N LEU A 224 -3.09 -5.20 12.55
CA LEU A 224 -4.14 -4.78 11.65
C LEU A 224 -5.21 -5.87 11.54
N LYS A 225 -6.48 -5.48 11.57
CA LYS A 225 -7.64 -6.39 11.45
C LYS A 225 -7.97 -6.74 10.00
N ALA A 226 -7.63 -5.85 9.06
CA ALA A 226 -7.63 -6.14 7.62
C ALA A 226 -6.72 -5.16 6.87
N ALA A 227 -6.37 -5.49 5.64
CA ALA A 227 -5.61 -4.61 4.76
C ALA A 227 -6.12 -4.64 3.31
N ILE A 228 -5.98 -3.50 2.62
CA ILE A 228 -6.33 -3.36 1.20
C ILE A 228 -5.11 -2.90 0.40
N SER A 229 -4.86 -3.55 -0.72
CA SER A 229 -3.76 -3.27 -1.64
C SER A 229 -4.29 -2.85 -3.01
N VAL A 230 -4.02 -1.63 -3.46
CA VAL A 230 -4.58 -1.07 -4.71
C VAL A 230 -3.47 -0.79 -5.72
N GLY A 231 -3.57 -1.37 -6.92
CA GLY A 231 -2.61 -1.18 -8.02
C GLY A 231 -1.18 -1.59 -7.65
N ASN A 232 -1.03 -2.65 -6.85
CA ASN A 232 0.26 -3.10 -6.34
C ASN A 232 1.13 -3.72 -7.45
N PRO A 233 2.35 -3.20 -7.70
CA PRO A 233 3.34 -3.87 -8.54
C PRO A 233 3.97 -5.06 -7.77
N PHE A 234 3.19 -6.13 -7.55
CA PHE A 234 3.59 -7.29 -6.73
C PHE A 234 4.93 -7.88 -7.14
N ASP A 235 5.19 -8.00 -8.45
CA ASP A 235 6.51 -8.31 -9.00
C ASP A 235 7.13 -7.07 -9.65
N LEU A 236 7.98 -6.38 -8.88
CA LEU A 236 8.73 -5.20 -9.30
C LEU A 236 9.68 -5.48 -10.47
N GLU A 237 10.26 -6.67 -10.56
CA GLU A 237 11.19 -7.00 -11.65
C GLU A 237 10.44 -7.12 -12.97
N VAL A 238 9.29 -7.82 -12.96
CA VAL A 238 8.41 -7.94 -14.12
C VAL A 238 7.85 -6.58 -14.52
N CYS A 239 7.32 -5.80 -13.57
CA CYS A 239 6.79 -4.47 -13.84
C CYS A 239 7.86 -3.53 -14.42
N ASN A 240 9.08 -3.54 -13.85
CA ASN A 240 10.19 -2.75 -14.36
C ASN A 240 10.60 -3.15 -15.79
N LYS A 241 10.62 -4.46 -16.10
CA LYS A 241 10.89 -4.93 -17.48
C LYS A 241 9.78 -4.50 -18.43
N ALA A 242 8.52 -4.60 -18.02
CA ALA A 242 7.38 -4.18 -18.85
C ALA A 242 7.44 -2.69 -19.24
N LEU A 243 7.82 -1.83 -18.29
CA LEU A 243 8.05 -0.41 -18.54
C LEU A 243 9.14 -0.17 -19.60
N GLN A 244 10.16 -1.04 -19.70
CA GLN A 244 11.23 -0.90 -20.69
C GLN A 244 10.85 -1.42 -22.09
N MET A 245 9.86 -2.32 -22.18
CA MET A 245 9.52 -3.00 -23.42
C MET A 245 8.66 -2.16 -24.37
N THR A 246 7.87 -1.22 -23.87
CA THR A 246 6.94 -0.43 -24.69
C THR A 246 7.31 1.05 -24.75
N MET A 247 6.92 1.73 -25.83
CA MET A 247 7.15 3.18 -25.97
C MET A 247 6.46 3.97 -24.86
N MET A 248 5.21 3.60 -24.54
CA MET A 248 4.47 4.24 -23.46
C MET A 248 5.03 3.90 -22.08
N GLY A 249 5.45 2.65 -21.86
CA GLY A 249 6.17 2.23 -20.66
C GLY A 249 7.39 3.12 -20.40
N LYS A 250 8.22 3.37 -21.42
CA LYS A 250 9.41 4.22 -21.31
C LYS A 250 9.08 5.66 -20.92
N VAL A 251 7.92 6.18 -21.34
CA VAL A 251 7.45 7.52 -20.91
C VAL A 251 7.16 7.52 -19.41
N TYR A 252 6.36 6.56 -18.90
CA TYR A 252 6.09 6.47 -17.47
C TYR A 252 7.37 6.26 -16.66
N HIS A 253 8.26 5.39 -17.15
CA HIS A 253 9.54 5.09 -16.52
C HIS A 253 10.43 6.32 -16.39
N ARG A 254 10.43 7.19 -17.41
CA ARG A 254 11.14 8.47 -17.41
C ARG A 254 10.50 9.49 -16.48
N VAL A 255 9.17 9.57 -16.43
CA VAL A 255 8.45 10.45 -15.50
C VAL A 255 8.78 10.06 -14.05
N MET A 256 8.67 8.77 -13.71
CA MET A 256 9.01 8.25 -12.38
C MET A 256 10.48 8.49 -12.02
N GLY A 257 11.43 8.22 -12.93
CA GLY A 257 12.85 8.48 -12.72
C GLY A 257 13.14 9.97 -12.47
N ASN A 258 12.53 10.86 -13.24
CA ASN A 258 12.67 12.31 -13.02
C ASN A 258 12.05 12.78 -11.69
N ASN A 259 10.92 12.22 -11.27
CA ASN A 259 10.32 12.55 -9.98
C ASN A 259 11.24 12.13 -8.83
N MET A 260 11.82 10.94 -8.89
CA MET A 260 12.78 10.48 -7.88
C MET A 260 14.08 11.30 -7.89
N LYS A 261 14.57 11.68 -9.07
CA LYS A 261 15.72 12.60 -9.20
C LYS A 261 15.43 13.97 -8.58
N ARG A 262 14.24 14.52 -8.79
CA ARG A 262 13.82 15.78 -8.14
C ARG A 262 13.76 15.64 -6.62
N LEU A 263 13.19 14.53 -6.14
CA LEU A 263 13.08 14.23 -4.72
C LEU A 263 14.45 14.16 -4.03
N ILE A 264 15.41 13.42 -4.59
CA ILE A 264 16.74 13.36 -3.98
C ILE A 264 17.46 14.71 -4.06
N ASN A 265 17.28 15.47 -5.13
CA ASN A 265 17.87 16.80 -5.29
C ASN A 265 17.34 17.80 -4.25
N SER A 266 16.05 17.72 -3.85
CA SER A 266 15.50 18.58 -2.80
C SER A 266 16.06 18.26 -1.41
N HIS A 267 16.63 17.06 -1.21
CA HIS A 267 17.17 16.60 0.07
C HIS A 267 18.68 16.31 0.02
N LYS A 268 19.38 16.78 -1.02
CA LYS A 268 20.77 16.41 -1.30
C LYS A 268 21.73 16.70 -0.15
N GLU A 269 21.56 17.84 0.54
CA GLU A 269 22.45 18.24 1.64
C GLU A 269 22.34 17.26 2.81
N SER A 270 21.13 16.89 3.19
CA SER A 270 20.88 15.89 4.22
C SER A 270 21.38 14.51 3.81
N VAL A 271 21.05 14.05 2.60
CA VAL A 271 21.40 12.69 2.17
C VAL A 271 22.92 12.51 2.03
N LEU A 272 23.63 13.48 1.46
CA LEU A 272 25.09 13.42 1.28
C LEU A 272 25.88 13.53 2.58
N LYS A 273 25.28 14.09 3.63
CA LYS A 273 25.90 14.10 4.96
C LYS A 273 26.13 12.68 5.49
N TYR A 274 25.34 11.71 5.05
CA TYR A 274 25.34 10.34 5.56
C TYR A 274 25.64 9.28 4.49
N THR A 275 25.91 9.70 3.24
CA THR A 275 26.11 8.78 2.11
C THR A 275 27.24 9.26 1.21
N ASN A 276 27.77 8.35 0.40
CA ASN A 276 28.77 8.62 -0.63
C ASN A 276 28.17 8.62 -2.05
N LEU A 277 26.92 9.08 -2.19
CA LEU A 277 26.24 9.10 -3.48
C LEU A 277 26.96 10.00 -4.50
N ASP A 278 27.07 9.49 -5.73
CA ASP A 278 27.63 10.22 -6.87
C ASP A 278 26.53 11.09 -7.51
N LEU A 279 26.51 12.38 -7.15
CA LEU A 279 25.52 13.33 -7.68
C LEU A 279 25.58 13.47 -9.20
N ASP A 280 26.75 13.36 -9.80
CA ASP A 280 26.90 13.52 -11.26
C ASP A 280 26.25 12.35 -11.98
N ARG A 281 26.35 11.12 -11.44
CA ARG A 281 25.59 9.97 -11.93
C ARG A 281 24.10 10.16 -11.74
N ILE A 282 23.67 10.62 -10.55
CA ILE A 282 22.26 10.88 -10.27
C ILE A 282 21.67 11.93 -11.23
N GLN A 283 22.42 12.97 -11.61
CA GLN A 283 21.92 13.96 -12.58
C GLN A 283 21.69 13.36 -13.98
N ARG A 284 22.48 12.34 -14.35
CA ARG A 284 22.35 11.63 -15.64
C ARG A 284 21.21 10.61 -15.68
N VAL A 285 20.62 10.28 -14.53
CA VAL A 285 19.44 9.39 -14.46
C VAL A 285 18.31 9.92 -15.32
N THR A 286 17.80 9.05 -16.18
CA THR A 286 16.63 9.28 -17.03
C THR A 286 15.47 8.39 -16.61
N TYR A 287 15.73 7.13 -16.30
CA TYR A 287 14.72 6.11 -15.99
C TYR A 287 14.76 5.68 -14.53
N LEU A 288 13.64 5.16 -14.02
CA LEU A 288 13.54 4.73 -12.62
C LEU A 288 14.59 3.67 -12.24
N TYR A 289 14.86 2.68 -13.09
CA TYR A 289 15.87 1.65 -12.78
C TYR A 289 17.30 2.19 -12.67
N GLU A 290 17.61 3.29 -13.37
CA GLU A 290 18.88 3.97 -13.23
C GLU A 290 18.94 4.71 -11.88
N PHE A 291 17.83 5.32 -11.44
CA PHE A 291 17.73 5.88 -10.09
C PHE A 291 17.94 4.78 -9.04
N ASP A 292 17.27 3.63 -9.20
CA ASP A 292 17.39 2.52 -8.26
C ASP A 292 18.82 1.98 -8.22
N ARG A 293 19.49 1.89 -9.37
CA ARG A 293 20.90 1.53 -9.45
C ARG A 293 21.79 2.53 -8.73
N GLU A 294 21.66 3.84 -8.99
CA GLU A 294 22.61 4.83 -8.46
C GLU A 294 22.32 5.22 -7.00
N VAL A 295 21.07 5.06 -6.54
CA VAL A 295 20.65 5.49 -5.18
C VAL A 295 20.31 4.31 -4.29
N GLN A 296 19.40 3.43 -4.70
CA GLN A 296 18.90 2.38 -3.81
C GLN A 296 19.98 1.33 -3.50
N THR A 297 20.80 0.96 -4.49
CA THR A 297 21.91 0.02 -4.26
C THR A 297 22.92 0.57 -3.24
N VAL A 298 23.23 1.86 -3.32
CA VAL A 298 24.22 2.52 -2.46
C VAL A 298 23.66 2.74 -1.05
N THR A 299 22.45 3.29 -0.94
CA THR A 299 21.87 3.67 0.35
C THR A 299 21.32 2.48 1.15
N TRP A 300 21.00 1.37 0.49
CA TRP A 300 20.46 0.16 1.14
C TRP A 300 21.40 -1.05 1.07
N GLY A 301 22.51 -0.96 0.35
CA GLY A 301 23.50 -2.02 0.26
C GLY A 301 23.14 -3.17 -0.68
N TYR A 302 22.19 -2.98 -1.61
CA TYR A 302 21.92 -4.00 -2.63
C TYR A 302 23.07 -4.07 -3.64
N PRO A 303 23.49 -5.26 -4.09
CA PRO A 303 24.57 -5.38 -5.07
C PRO A 303 24.17 -4.94 -6.49
N THR A 304 22.89 -5.02 -6.83
CA THR A 304 22.31 -4.57 -8.11
C THR A 304 20.86 -4.14 -7.92
N GLU A 305 20.32 -3.34 -8.84
CA GLU A 305 18.90 -2.98 -8.85
C GLU A 305 17.98 -4.20 -8.99
N ASN A 306 18.41 -5.24 -9.72
CA ASN A 306 17.64 -6.48 -9.84
C ASN A 306 17.63 -7.30 -8.53
N ALA A 307 18.71 -7.23 -7.75
CA ALA A 307 18.70 -7.80 -6.40
C ALA A 307 17.74 -7.06 -5.47
N TYR A 308 17.56 -5.74 -5.66
CA TYR A 308 16.55 -4.93 -4.99
C TYR A 308 15.11 -5.21 -5.47
N TYR A 309 14.88 -5.50 -6.76
CA TYR A 309 13.54 -5.80 -7.27
C TYR A 309 13.03 -7.19 -6.88
N ARG A 310 13.87 -8.22 -7.00
CA ARG A 310 13.75 -9.44 -6.16
C ARG A 310 13.89 -8.98 -4.69
N ASP A 311 13.82 -9.73 -3.60
CA ASP A 311 13.78 -9.12 -2.25
C ASP A 311 12.58 -8.16 -1.98
N ALA A 312 12.49 -6.97 -2.60
CA ALA A 312 11.44 -6.00 -2.32
C ALA A 312 10.07 -6.28 -2.97
N SER A 313 9.98 -7.07 -4.05
CA SER A 313 8.66 -7.58 -4.54
C SER A 313 7.83 -8.22 -3.42
N SER A 314 6.50 -8.18 -3.54
CA SER A 314 5.56 -8.72 -2.55
C SER A 314 4.78 -9.95 -3.04
N ALA A 315 5.06 -10.45 -4.25
CA ALA A 315 4.42 -11.63 -4.83
C ALA A 315 4.46 -12.85 -3.88
N ASP A 316 5.65 -13.30 -3.49
CA ASP A 316 5.81 -14.45 -2.58
C ASP A 316 5.29 -14.14 -1.17
N ALA A 317 5.41 -12.88 -0.73
CA ALA A 317 5.01 -12.44 0.61
C ALA A 317 3.51 -12.68 0.86
N LEU A 318 2.67 -12.67 -0.19
CA LEU A 318 1.25 -13.03 -0.09
C LEU A 318 1.02 -14.35 0.63
N LEU A 319 1.89 -15.36 0.45
CA LEU A 319 1.73 -16.68 1.08
C LEU A 319 1.85 -16.64 2.62
N ALA A 320 2.45 -15.58 3.18
CA ALA A 320 2.64 -15.41 4.61
C ALA A 320 1.57 -14.53 5.29
N ILE A 321 0.66 -13.91 4.53
CA ILE A 321 -0.42 -13.09 5.09
C ILE A 321 -1.41 -13.96 5.88
N ARG A 322 -1.79 -13.51 7.09
CA ARG A 322 -2.73 -14.20 7.99
C ARG A 322 -3.85 -13.31 8.52
N ILE A 323 -4.13 -12.20 7.84
CA ILE A 323 -5.30 -11.35 8.14
C ILE A 323 -6.13 -11.17 6.86
N PRO A 324 -7.43 -10.84 6.96
CA PRO A 324 -8.25 -10.47 5.80
C PRO A 324 -7.55 -9.45 4.91
N PHE A 325 -7.29 -9.83 3.66
CA PHE A 325 -6.54 -9.01 2.71
C PHE A 325 -7.23 -8.97 1.35
N MET A 326 -7.59 -7.76 0.89
CA MET A 326 -8.20 -7.54 -0.41
C MET A 326 -7.22 -6.79 -1.33
N ALA A 327 -6.92 -7.34 -2.50
CA ALA A 327 -6.18 -6.65 -3.54
C ALA A 327 -7.12 -6.16 -4.65
N ILE A 328 -6.91 -4.95 -5.17
CA ILE A 328 -7.62 -4.38 -6.31
C ILE A 328 -6.61 -4.07 -7.41
N ALA A 329 -6.74 -4.67 -8.58
CA ALA A 329 -5.84 -4.47 -9.72
C ALA A 329 -6.61 -4.27 -11.02
N ALA A 330 -6.09 -3.44 -11.92
CA ALA A 330 -6.60 -3.32 -13.28
C ALA A 330 -5.74 -4.16 -14.22
N LEU A 331 -6.36 -4.95 -15.08
CA LEU A 331 -5.64 -5.79 -16.06
C LEU A 331 -5.01 -4.97 -17.18
N ASP A 332 -5.48 -3.74 -17.41
CA ASP A 332 -4.93 -2.78 -18.35
C ASP A 332 -3.95 -1.76 -17.72
N ASP A 333 -3.52 -1.99 -16.47
CA ASP A 333 -2.56 -1.12 -15.78
C ASP A 333 -1.20 -1.10 -16.51
N PRO A 334 -0.73 0.06 -16.99
CA PRO A 334 0.53 0.14 -17.74
C PRO A 334 1.79 0.16 -16.86
N VAL A 335 1.63 0.19 -15.53
CA VAL A 335 2.73 0.25 -14.55
C VAL A 335 2.78 -1.04 -13.73
N ALA A 336 1.67 -1.40 -13.06
CA ALA A 336 1.53 -2.65 -12.32
C ALA A 336 0.86 -3.70 -13.22
N VAL A 337 1.61 -4.14 -14.23
CA VAL A 337 1.09 -4.95 -15.34
C VAL A 337 0.52 -6.29 -14.87
N GLN A 338 -0.44 -6.83 -15.63
CA GLN A 338 -1.10 -8.10 -15.34
C GLN A 338 -0.10 -9.25 -15.15
N GLU A 339 1.00 -9.28 -15.90
CA GLU A 339 2.04 -10.30 -15.82
C GLU A 339 2.77 -10.32 -14.47
N GLY A 340 2.75 -9.19 -13.74
CA GLY A 340 3.30 -9.10 -12.39
C GLY A 340 2.32 -9.52 -11.29
N ILE A 341 1.08 -9.91 -11.64
CA ILE A 341 0.06 -10.31 -10.66
C ILE A 341 0.24 -11.80 -10.27
N PRO A 342 0.43 -12.10 -8.97
CA PRO A 342 0.68 -13.45 -8.46
C PRO A 342 -0.63 -14.26 -8.29
N PHE A 343 -1.29 -14.59 -9.41
CA PHE A 343 -2.56 -15.33 -9.40
C PHE A 343 -2.46 -16.70 -8.72
N GLY A 344 -1.29 -17.33 -8.73
CA GLY A 344 -1.06 -18.63 -8.08
C GLY A 344 -1.13 -18.51 -6.56
N GLU A 345 -0.47 -17.50 -6.00
CA GLU A 345 -0.38 -17.25 -4.57
C GLU A 345 -1.75 -16.88 -3.99
N PHE A 346 -2.55 -16.08 -4.71
CA PHE A 346 -3.95 -15.80 -4.35
C PHE A 346 -4.84 -17.05 -4.35
N LYS A 347 -4.57 -18.03 -5.22
CA LYS A 347 -5.29 -19.31 -5.25
C LYS A 347 -4.86 -20.27 -4.14
N LEU A 348 -3.78 -19.96 -3.42
CA LEU A 348 -3.29 -20.79 -2.33
C LEU A 348 -3.62 -20.21 -0.95
N ASN A 349 -3.53 -18.89 -0.78
CA ASN A 349 -3.73 -18.28 0.53
C ASN A 349 -5.22 -17.94 0.81
N PRO A 350 -5.88 -18.62 1.79
CA PRO A 350 -7.28 -18.36 2.12
C PRO A 350 -7.54 -16.96 2.72
N TYR A 351 -6.51 -16.29 3.24
CA TYR A 351 -6.61 -14.96 3.83
C TYR A 351 -6.64 -13.83 2.78
N THR A 352 -6.52 -14.16 1.50
CA THR A 352 -6.35 -13.18 0.42
C THR A 352 -7.41 -13.32 -0.66
N VAL A 353 -7.92 -12.20 -1.16
CA VAL A 353 -8.79 -12.14 -2.34
C VAL A 353 -8.29 -11.04 -3.27
N LEU A 354 -8.11 -11.37 -4.54
CA LEU A 354 -7.78 -10.43 -5.60
C LEU A 354 -9.03 -10.09 -6.41
N CYS A 355 -9.44 -8.83 -6.41
CA CYS A 355 -10.42 -8.24 -7.30
C CYS A 355 -9.71 -7.60 -8.51
N THR A 356 -9.94 -8.14 -9.70
CA THR A 356 -9.41 -7.57 -10.95
C THR A 356 -10.51 -6.85 -11.73
N THR A 357 -10.21 -5.69 -12.30
CA THR A 357 -11.04 -5.07 -13.34
C THR A 357 -10.36 -5.14 -14.70
N SER A 358 -11.11 -5.33 -15.78
CA SER A 358 -10.52 -5.36 -17.13
C SER A 358 -10.03 -3.99 -17.62
N LEU A 359 -10.61 -2.91 -17.08
CA LEU A 359 -10.19 -1.53 -17.30
C LEU A 359 -10.01 -0.82 -15.96
N GLY A 360 -9.09 0.14 -15.91
CA GLY A 360 -8.86 0.97 -14.74
C GLY A 360 -7.62 1.83 -14.82
N GLY A 361 -6.59 1.40 -15.56
CA GLY A 361 -5.27 2.05 -15.56
C GLY A 361 -4.60 2.08 -14.19
N HIS A 362 -3.43 2.72 -14.08
CA HIS A 362 -2.72 2.80 -12.81
C HIS A 362 -3.40 3.79 -11.86
N LEU A 363 -3.99 3.28 -10.78
CA LEU A 363 -4.66 4.04 -9.72
C LEU A 363 -5.78 4.98 -10.19
N SER A 364 -6.33 4.76 -11.40
CA SER A 364 -7.14 5.77 -12.08
C SER A 364 -8.64 5.54 -11.86
N TRP A 365 -9.21 4.50 -12.49
CA TRP A 365 -10.62 4.11 -12.34
C TRP A 365 -11.60 5.30 -12.38
N PHE A 366 -11.37 6.26 -13.27
CA PHE A 366 -12.19 7.46 -13.32
C PHE A 366 -13.60 7.15 -13.80
N GLU A 367 -14.57 7.59 -13.02
CA GLU A 367 -15.99 7.56 -13.33
C GLU A 367 -16.42 8.87 -14.01
N PHE A 368 -17.62 8.85 -14.59
CA PHE A 368 -18.24 10.10 -15.02
C PHE A 368 -18.44 11.04 -13.83
N GLY A 369 -18.12 12.33 -13.97
CA GLY A 369 -18.17 13.30 -12.87
C GLY A 369 -16.88 13.39 -12.03
N GLY A 370 -15.82 12.65 -12.37
CA GLY A 370 -14.48 12.83 -11.80
C GLY A 370 -14.18 12.04 -10.53
N GLY A 371 -15.15 11.29 -10.00
CA GLY A 371 -14.92 10.30 -8.94
C GLY A 371 -14.04 9.15 -9.42
N ARG A 372 -13.54 8.34 -8.48
CA ARG A 372 -12.76 7.14 -8.77
C ARG A 372 -13.45 5.91 -8.21
N TRP A 373 -13.73 4.93 -9.06
CA TRP A 373 -14.49 3.74 -8.68
C TRP A 373 -13.84 2.99 -7.52
N HIS A 374 -12.50 2.92 -7.47
CA HIS A 374 -11.78 2.19 -6.41
C HIS A 374 -12.10 2.67 -4.99
N ALA A 375 -12.58 3.91 -4.79
CA ALA A 375 -12.98 4.40 -3.48
C ALA A 375 -14.16 3.59 -2.90
N LYS A 376 -15.10 3.14 -3.75
CA LYS A 376 -16.30 2.41 -3.35
C LYS A 376 -16.00 1.04 -2.74
N PRO A 377 -15.29 0.11 -3.42
CA PRO A 377 -14.95 -1.18 -2.82
C PRO A 377 -14.06 -1.04 -1.59
N ILE A 378 -13.17 -0.04 -1.54
CA ILE A 378 -12.37 0.24 -0.35
C ILE A 378 -13.27 0.58 0.85
N CYS A 379 -14.14 1.57 0.69
CA CYS A 379 -15.00 2.03 1.77
C CYS A 379 -15.99 0.95 2.19
N ASN A 380 -16.60 0.24 1.23
CA ASN A 380 -17.55 -0.82 1.51
C ASN A 380 -16.88 -1.97 2.27
N PHE A 381 -15.71 -2.45 1.84
CA PHE A 381 -15.01 -3.54 2.52
C PHE A 381 -14.64 -3.16 3.96
N LEU A 382 -14.07 -1.96 4.15
CA LEU A 382 -13.70 -1.46 5.48
C LEU A 382 -14.92 -1.34 6.39
N ASN A 383 -16.02 -0.74 5.90
CA ASN A 383 -17.25 -0.59 6.67
C ASN A 383 -17.88 -1.95 7.00
N LEU A 384 -17.96 -2.89 6.05
CA LEU A 384 -18.49 -4.24 6.29
C LEU A 384 -17.65 -4.98 7.34
N MET A 385 -16.31 -4.91 7.27
CA MET A 385 -15.43 -5.46 8.29
C MET A 385 -15.75 -4.89 9.68
N VAL A 386 -15.97 -3.59 9.79
CA VAL A 386 -16.26 -2.95 11.08
C VAL A 386 -17.69 -3.20 11.56
N SER A 387 -18.68 -3.20 10.68
CA SER A 387 -20.09 -3.28 11.06
C SER A 387 -20.58 -4.71 11.25
N GLU A 388 -20.14 -5.64 10.41
CA GLU A 388 -20.70 -7.00 10.34
C GLU A 388 -19.81 -8.06 11.00
N ILE A 389 -18.48 -7.94 10.87
CA ILE A 389 -17.54 -8.98 11.30
C ILE A 389 -17.16 -8.84 12.78
N ASP A 390 -17.08 -9.97 13.48
CA ASP A 390 -16.45 -10.06 14.79
C ASP A 390 -14.92 -10.06 14.61
N LEU A 391 -14.31 -8.88 14.82
CA LEU A 391 -12.90 -8.65 14.59
C LEU A 391 -11.99 -9.36 15.60
N ASP A 392 -12.51 -9.76 16.75
CA ASP A 392 -11.73 -10.48 17.76
C ASP A 392 -11.76 -11.98 17.51
N ALA A 393 -12.93 -12.52 17.12
CA ALA A 393 -13.01 -13.89 16.61
C ALA A 393 -12.12 -14.09 15.36
N ALA A 394 -12.11 -13.13 14.43
CA ALA A 394 -11.26 -13.18 13.24
C ALA A 394 -9.75 -13.18 13.59
N ALA A 395 -9.34 -12.38 14.58
CA ALA A 395 -7.95 -12.35 15.05
C ALA A 395 -7.57 -13.64 15.79
N ALA A 396 -8.46 -14.20 16.60
CA ALA A 396 -8.25 -15.47 17.29
C ALA A 396 -8.10 -16.64 16.31
N ALA A 397 -8.92 -16.67 15.25
CA ALA A 397 -8.81 -17.66 14.18
C ALA A 397 -7.45 -17.59 13.46
N ALA A 398 -6.99 -16.38 13.15
CA ALA A 398 -5.66 -16.16 12.57
C ALA A 398 -4.52 -16.66 13.48
N ALA A 399 -4.63 -16.43 14.79
CA ALA A 399 -3.64 -16.87 15.77
C ALA A 399 -3.65 -18.41 15.96
N ALA A 400 -4.81 -19.05 16.00
CA ALA A 400 -4.93 -20.50 16.14
C ALA A 400 -4.29 -21.26 14.97
N VAL A 401 -4.36 -20.71 13.76
CA VAL A 401 -3.72 -21.26 12.56
C VAL A 401 -2.20 -20.98 12.53
N SER A 402 -1.64 -20.18 13.45
CA SER A 402 -0.19 -20.00 13.56
C SER A 402 0.51 -21.08 14.40
N ASP A 403 -0.23 -21.71 15.33
CA ASP A 403 0.24 -22.84 16.15
C ASP A 403 0.10 -24.20 15.43
N SER A 404 -0.82 -24.31 14.47
CA SER A 404 -0.88 -25.42 13.53
C SER A 404 -0.22 -25.01 12.22
N SER A 405 0.77 -25.73 11.71
CA SER A 405 1.39 -25.54 10.39
C SER A 405 0.45 -25.68 9.17
N ASP A 406 -0.87 -25.56 9.34
CA ASP A 406 -1.92 -25.96 8.40
C ASP A 406 -2.48 -24.82 7.56
N GLY A 407 -1.66 -23.81 7.24
CA GLY A 407 -1.86 -23.08 5.99
C GLY A 407 -1.38 -23.94 4.83
N LYS A 408 -1.97 -25.14 4.62
CA LYS A 408 -1.46 -26.25 3.77
C LYS A 408 -0.08 -25.93 3.23
N GLU A 409 0.97 -26.09 4.06
CA GLU A 409 2.31 -26.20 3.49
C GLU A 409 2.17 -27.24 2.37
N PRO A 410 2.58 -26.94 1.12
CA PRO A 410 2.44 -27.88 0.02
C PRO A 410 2.93 -29.21 0.55
N GLU A 411 2.09 -30.26 0.49
CA GLU A 411 2.31 -31.57 1.13
C GLU A 411 3.81 -31.79 1.18
N SER A 412 4.38 -31.73 2.40
CA SER A 412 5.83 -31.76 2.56
C SER A 412 6.31 -32.82 1.59
N PRO A 413 7.15 -32.49 0.59
CA PRO A 413 7.74 -33.54 -0.20
C PRO A 413 8.37 -34.52 0.80
N GLN A 414 8.64 -35.75 0.41
CA GLN A 414 9.27 -36.78 1.27
C GLN A 414 10.50 -36.29 2.09
N PHE A 415 11.00 -35.09 1.80
CA PHE A 415 12.06 -34.33 2.43
C PHE A 415 11.53 -33.23 3.38
N LYS A 416 12.06 -33.15 4.61
CA LYS A 416 11.77 -32.09 5.60
C LYS A 416 12.28 -30.72 5.11
N THR A 417 11.50 -30.02 4.29
CA THR A 417 11.86 -28.68 3.76
C THR A 417 10.73 -27.68 3.95
N ARG A 418 11.06 -26.40 4.16
CA ARG A 418 10.10 -25.31 4.33
C ARG A 418 10.49 -24.10 3.51
N PHE A 419 9.61 -23.62 2.64
CA PHE A 419 9.85 -22.36 1.92
C PHE A 419 9.45 -21.19 2.80
N SER A 420 10.37 -20.25 3.03
CA SER A 420 10.08 -18.98 3.71
C SER A 420 9.66 -17.94 2.66
N PRO A 421 8.37 -17.56 2.56
CA PRO A 421 7.91 -16.70 1.47
C PRO A 421 8.49 -15.29 1.55
N VAL A 422 8.58 -14.73 2.76
CA VAL A 422 9.15 -13.39 3.01
C VAL A 422 10.65 -13.34 2.69
N ARG A 423 11.39 -14.44 2.87
CA ARG A 423 12.83 -14.53 2.57
C ARG A 423 13.14 -15.10 1.19
N ARG A 424 12.13 -15.66 0.50
CA ARG A 424 12.24 -16.36 -0.79
C ARG A 424 13.31 -17.44 -0.78
N LYS A 425 13.32 -18.25 0.28
CA LYS A 425 14.35 -19.26 0.50
C LYS A 425 13.74 -20.57 0.95
N LEU A 426 14.15 -21.66 0.31
CA LEU A 426 13.86 -23.01 0.79
C LEU A 426 14.85 -23.38 1.89
N GLU A 427 14.34 -23.64 3.09
CA GLU A 427 15.10 -24.12 4.23
C GLU A 427 15.00 -25.64 4.34
N ILE A 428 16.13 -26.32 4.53
CA ILE A 428 16.16 -27.75 4.88
C ILE A 428 16.06 -27.85 6.39
N LEU A 429 14.98 -28.45 6.90
CA LEU A 429 14.77 -28.61 8.32
C LEU A 429 15.67 -29.74 8.83
N LYS A 430 16.43 -29.46 9.89
CA LYS A 430 17.26 -30.46 10.55
C LYS A 430 16.37 -31.52 11.22
N GLU A 431 16.83 -32.76 11.23
CA GLU A 431 16.06 -33.91 11.71
C GLU A 431 15.58 -33.82 13.15
#